data_AF-A0A1M3EWG4-F1
#
_entry.id   AF-A0A1M3EWG4-F1
#
_cell.length_a   1.000
_cell.length_b   1.000
_cell.length_c   1.000
_cell.angle_alpha   90.00
_cell.angle_beta   90.00
_cell.angle_gamma   90.00
#
_symmetry.space_group_name_H-M   'P 1'
#
loop_
_entity.id
_entity.type
_entity.pdbx_description
1 polymer ?
#
loop_
_entity_poly.entity_id
_entity_poly.type
_entity_poly.pdbx_seq_one_letter_code
_entity_poly.pdbx_strand_id
1 'polypeptide(L)'
;MGGGDHSEFRAFVVRILRAYSRRVAHADVEDLAELLAVRDAVDEAITRAVAGLRDAGRSWSEIAAATGTSRQAVQQRYGVKVDAVSARSA
;
A
#
# COMPACT_ATOMS: atom_id res chain seq x y z
N MET A 1 1.48 16.29 -17.77
CA MET A 1 2.30 16.21 -16.55
C MET A 1 2.09 14.82 -15.97
N GLY A 2 2.85 13.81 -16.38
CA GLY A 2 4.19 13.54 -15.83
C GLY A 2 4.09 12.45 -14.75
N GLY A 3 3.44 11.32 -15.05
CA GLY A 3 3.43 10.17 -14.14
C GLY A 3 4.82 9.56 -14.16
N GLY A 4 5.62 9.86 -13.14
CA GLY A 4 6.98 9.32 -13.00
C GLY A 4 6.95 7.81 -13.18
N ASP A 5 7.78 7.29 -14.07
CA ASP A 5 7.77 5.89 -14.44
C ASP A 5 8.21 5.01 -13.26
N HIS A 6 7.25 4.64 -12.42
CA HIS A 6 7.46 3.71 -11.31
C HIS A 6 7.37 2.25 -11.77
N SER A 7 7.29 1.98 -13.09
CA SER A 7 7.07 0.62 -13.59
C SER A 7 8.27 -0.30 -13.33
N GLU A 8 9.49 0.21 -13.50
CA GLU A 8 10.72 -0.53 -13.20
C GLU A 8 10.85 -0.81 -11.70
N PHE A 9 10.60 0.19 -10.86
CA PHE A 9 10.63 0.03 -9.41
C PHE A 9 9.56 -0.95 -8.94
N ARG A 10 8.34 -0.86 -9.48
CA ARG A 10 7.27 -1.84 -9.24
C ARG A 10 7.70 -3.25 -9.66
N ALA A 11 8.30 -3.40 -10.84
CA ALA A 11 8.77 -4.70 -11.33
C ALA A 11 9.85 -5.29 -10.40
N PHE A 12 10.75 -4.45 -9.89
CA PHE A 12 11.74 -4.82 -8.88
C PHE A 12 11.07 -5.30 -7.59
N VAL A 13 10.18 -4.52 -6.99
CA VAL A 13 9.47 -4.89 -5.74
C VAL A 13 8.72 -6.22 -5.90
N VAL A 14 7.97 -6.37 -6.99
CA VAL A 14 7.24 -7.61 -7.29
C VAL A 14 8.18 -8.80 -7.45
N ARG A 15 9.35 -8.61 -8.07
CA ARG A 15 10.37 -9.66 -8.22
C ARG A 15 10.91 -10.12 -6.87
N ILE A 16 11.19 -9.18 -5.96
CA ILE A 16 11.66 -9.49 -4.60
C ILE A 16 10.58 -10.23 -3.81
N LEU A 17 9.34 -9.76 -3.83
CA LEU A 17 8.22 -10.43 -3.14
C LEU A 17 8.02 -11.87 -3.62
N ARG A 18 8.05 -12.11 -4.94
CA ARG A 18 7.98 -13.46 -5.52
C ARG A 18 9.16 -14.33 -5.11
N ALA A 19 10.35 -13.74 -4.98
CA ALA A 19 11.53 -14.48 -4.53
C ALA A 19 11.45 -14.81 -3.04
N TYR A 20 10.85 -13.95 -2.22
CA TYR A 20 10.64 -14.23 -0.80
C TYR A 20 9.57 -15.31 -0.60
N SER A 21 8.45 -15.24 -1.31
CA SER A 21 7.40 -16.26 -1.22
C SER A 21 7.91 -17.67 -1.57
N ARG A 22 8.81 -17.79 -2.56
CA ARG A 22 9.46 -19.07 -2.89
C ARG A 22 10.39 -19.59 -1.80
N ARG A 23 11.06 -18.71 -1.05
CA ARG A 23 11.89 -19.12 0.10
C ARG A 23 11.01 -19.67 1.22
N VAL A 24 9.95 -18.93 1.55
CA VAL A 24 8.97 -19.33 2.59
C VAL A 24 8.28 -20.65 2.24
N ALA A 25 7.99 -20.91 0.97
CA ALA A 25 7.38 -22.18 0.54
C ALA A 25 8.25 -23.43 0.79
N HIS A 26 9.54 -23.25 1.07
CA HIS A 26 10.49 -24.32 1.40
C HIS A 26 11.04 -24.20 2.83
N ALA A 27 10.45 -23.33 3.65
CA ALA A 27 10.88 -23.03 5.01
C ALA A 27 9.85 -23.53 6.04
N ASP A 28 10.03 -23.16 7.31
CA ASP A 28 9.16 -23.62 8.39
C ASP A 28 7.84 -22.81 8.43
N VAL A 29 6.81 -23.35 9.09
CA VAL A 29 5.50 -22.67 9.15
C VAL A 29 5.58 -21.33 9.86
N GLU A 30 6.51 -21.18 10.79
CA GLU A 30 6.83 -19.94 11.50
C GLU A 30 7.30 -18.84 10.54
N ASP A 31 7.99 -19.16 9.44
CA ASP A 31 8.42 -18.18 8.43
C ASP A 31 7.24 -17.57 7.66
N LEU A 32 6.07 -18.20 7.69
CA LEU A 32 4.85 -17.60 7.16
C LEU A 32 4.47 -16.34 7.94
N ALA A 33 4.73 -16.30 9.25
CA ALA A 33 4.45 -15.12 10.07
C ALA A 33 5.27 -13.90 9.60
N GLU A 34 6.53 -14.11 9.23
CA GLU A 34 7.39 -13.06 8.68
C GLU A 34 6.90 -12.58 7.30
N LEU A 35 6.41 -13.48 6.45
CA LEU A 35 5.80 -13.08 5.17
C LEU A 35 4.49 -12.30 5.38
N LEU A 36 3.72 -12.63 6.41
CA LEU A 36 2.52 -11.87 6.80
C LEU A 36 2.89 -10.46 7.31
N ALA A 37 4.00 -10.31 8.03
CA ALA A 37 4.49 -8.99 8.44
C ALA A 37 4.81 -8.09 7.23
N VAL A 38 5.26 -8.66 6.11
CA VAL A 38 5.44 -7.91 4.85
C VAL A 38 4.11 -7.44 4.27
N ARG A 39 3.04 -8.22 4.35
CA ARG A 39 1.69 -7.76 3.96
C ARG A 39 1.29 -6.52 4.76
N ASP A 40 1.49 -6.57 6.08
CA ASP A 40 1.12 -5.48 6.96
C ASP A 40 1.94 -4.21 6.67
N ALA A 41 3.24 -4.36 6.37
CA ALA A 41 4.09 -3.25 5.93
C ALA A 41 3.64 -2.64 4.58
N VAL A 42 3.18 -3.47 3.64
CA VAL A 42 2.61 -2.99 2.37
C VAL A 42 1.30 -2.24 2.60
N ASP A 43 0.41 -2.74 3.45
CA ASP A 43 -0.84 -2.06 3.80
C ASP A 43 -0.59 -0.71 4.50
N GLU A 44 0.43 -0.63 5.35
CA GLU A 44 0.87 0.63 5.95
C GLU A 44 1.42 1.60 4.89
N ALA A 45 2.29 1.14 4.00
CA ALA A 45 2.85 1.95 2.92
C ALA A 45 1.75 2.50 2.00
N ILE A 46 0.74 1.69 1.67
CA ILE A 46 -0.43 2.14 0.90
C ILE A 46 -1.18 3.21 1.67
N THR A 47 -1.41 3.03 2.97
CA THR A 47 -2.09 4.03 3.81
C THR A 47 -1.36 5.37 3.80
N ARG A 48 -0.02 5.35 3.94
CA ARG A 48 0.81 6.56 3.87
C ARG A 48 0.75 7.21 2.49
N ALA A 49 0.76 6.43 1.41
CA ALA A 49 0.62 6.95 0.05
C ALA A 49 -0.76 7.61 -0.16
N VAL A 50 -1.84 6.99 0.34
CA VAL A 50 -3.18 7.57 0.32
C VAL A 50 -3.21 8.87 1.12
N ALA A 51 -2.61 8.93 2.31
CA ALA A 51 -2.50 10.16 3.10
C ALA A 51 -1.78 11.26 2.32
N GLY A 52 -0.60 10.98 1.75
CA GLY A 52 0.12 11.95 0.93
C GLY A 52 -0.66 12.44 -0.30
N LEU A 53 -1.43 11.56 -0.95
CA LEU A 53 -2.33 11.96 -2.04
C LEU A 53 -3.47 12.86 -1.54
N ARG A 54 -4.02 12.58 -0.35
CA ARG A 54 -5.07 13.40 0.28
C ARG A 54 -4.53 14.78 0.66
N ASP A 55 -3.33 14.86 1.22
CA ASP A 55 -2.65 16.11 1.57
C ASP A 55 -2.31 16.94 0.32
N ALA A 56 -1.98 16.27 -0.79
CA ALA A 56 -1.80 16.89 -2.11
C ALA A 56 -3.12 17.32 -2.78
N GLY A 57 -4.27 17.22 -2.10
CA GLY A 57 -5.56 17.69 -2.57
C GLY A 57 -6.35 16.69 -3.43
N ARG A 58 -5.89 15.44 -3.61
CA ARG A 58 -6.65 14.43 -4.35
C ARG A 58 -7.89 14.02 -3.57
N SER A 59 -9.03 13.97 -4.27
CA SER A 59 -10.30 13.58 -3.70
C SER A 59 -10.39 12.07 -3.50
N TRP A 60 -11.25 11.64 -2.57
CA TRP A 60 -11.58 10.21 -2.39
C TRP A 60 -12.15 9.57 -3.66
N SER A 61 -12.88 10.33 -4.48
CA SER A 61 -13.43 9.86 -5.75
C SER A 61 -12.33 9.54 -6.75
N GLU A 62 -11.30 10.39 -6.85
CA GLU A 62 -10.16 10.16 -7.74
C GLU A 62 -9.32 8.94 -7.31
N ILE A 63 -9.12 8.78 -6.00
CA ILE A 63 -8.41 7.61 -5.46
C ILE A 63 -9.21 6.32 -5.71
N ALA A 64 -10.53 6.37 -5.55
CA ALA A 64 -11.42 5.26 -5.85
C ALA A 64 -11.39 4.86 -7.33
N ALA A 65 -11.43 5.84 -8.23
CA ALA A 65 -11.28 5.61 -9.65
C ALA A 65 -9.92 4.97 -10.00
N ALA A 66 -8.83 5.45 -9.39
CA ALA A 66 -7.48 4.91 -9.62
C ALA A 66 -7.30 3.48 -9.07
N THR A 67 -8.04 3.11 -8.02
CA THR A 67 -7.95 1.78 -7.38
C THR A 67 -9.02 0.79 -7.86
N GLY A 68 -9.91 1.21 -8.76
CA GLY A 68 -10.96 0.37 -9.33
C GLY A 68 -12.03 -0.04 -8.31
N THR A 69 -12.28 0.79 -7.29
CA THR A 69 -13.28 0.52 -6.25
C THR A 69 -14.20 1.72 -6.02
N SER A 70 -15.17 1.60 -5.10
CA SER A 70 -16.09 2.69 -4.80
C SER A 70 -15.48 3.71 -3.84
N ARG A 71 -15.92 4.97 -3.94
CA ARG A 71 -15.53 6.03 -3.01
C ARG A 71 -15.78 5.65 -1.55
N GLN A 72 -16.93 5.03 -1.28
CA GLN A 72 -17.30 4.57 0.06
C GLN A 72 -16.35 3.49 0.56
N ALA A 73 -15.97 2.53 -0.28
CA ALA A 73 -15.02 1.48 0.07
C ALA A 73 -13.63 2.05 0.40
N VAL A 74 -13.12 3.00 -0.38
CA VAL A 74 -11.84 3.68 -0.08
C VAL A 74 -11.94 4.45 1.23
N GLN A 75 -13.00 5.24 1.44
CA GLN A 75 -13.18 6.00 2.69
C GLN A 75 -13.27 5.10 3.91
N GLN A 76 -14.04 4.01 3.82
CA GLN A 76 -14.15 3.03 4.91
C GLN A 76 -12.79 2.39 5.23
N ARG A 77 -12.00 2.07 4.19
CA ARG A 77 -10.70 1.39 4.36
C ARG A 77 -9.62 2.31 4.92
N TYR A 78 -9.60 3.58 4.51
CA TYR A 78 -8.47 4.48 4.75
C TYR A 78 -8.80 5.73 5.58
N GLY A 79 -10.06 6.15 5.70
CA GLY A 79 -10.43 7.42 6.34
C GLY A 79 -9.80 7.61 7.72
N VAL A 80 -10.14 6.74 8.67
CA VAL A 80 -9.61 6.78 10.04
C VAL A 80 -8.08 6.61 10.08
N LYS A 81 -7.52 5.80 9.18
CA LYS A 81 -6.07 5.52 9.15
C LYS A 81 -5.27 6.72 8.65
N VAL A 82 -5.80 7.44 7.65
CA VAL A 82 -5.21 8.67 7.11
C VAL A 82 -5.24 9.75 8.18
N ASP A 83 -6.37 9.94 8.87
CA ASP A 83 -6.47 10.92 9.96
C ASP A 83 -5.39 10.66 11.04
N ALA A 84 -5.16 9.39 11.38
CA ALA A 84 -4.12 9.00 12.32
C ALA A 84 -2.68 9.22 11.79
N VAL A 85 -2.43 9.03 10.49
CA VAL A 85 -1.11 9.32 9.86
C VAL A 85 -0.84 10.82 9.84
N SER A 86 -1.83 11.63 9.47
CA SER A 86 -1.72 13.09 9.45
C SER A 86 -1.47 13.65 10.86
N ALA A 87 -2.13 13.10 11.88
CA ALA A 87 -1.92 13.50 13.28
C ALA A 87 -0.51 13.21 13.84
N ARG A 88 0.23 12.23 13.27
CA ARG A 88 1.62 11.94 13.68
C ARG A 88 2.67 12.78 12.95
N SER A 89 2.26 13.46 11.89
CA SER A 89 3.15 14.28 11.05
C SER A 89 3.08 15.77 11.41
N ALA A 90 2.23 16.15 12.37
CA ALA A 90 2.01 17.50 12.89
C ALA A 90 2.68 17.66 14.27
#